data_AF-A0A1G0QTZ9-F1
#
_entry.id   AF-A0A1G0QTZ9-F1
#
_cell.length_a   1.000
_cell.length_b   1.000
_cell.length_c   1.000
_cell.angle_alpha   90.00
_cell.angle_beta   90.00
_cell.angle_gamma   90.00
#
_symmetry.space_group_name_H-M   'P 1'
#
loop_
_entity.id
_entity.type
_entity.pdbx_description
1 polymer ?
#
loop_
_entity_poly.entity_id
_entity_poly.type
_entity_poly.pdbx_seq_one_letter_code
_entity_poly.pdbx_strand_id
1 'polypeptide(L)'
;MDNKILEIKNQRYSTFIANFFMCEYCHYVDCNWNRMMVGFKCKVCSKPSDGAIIYFSSSVTSLLNLIQESYHSKFYISESKEENSFEESAKSHYLSVVIYFCTLREVLLQKFLDEMCLLHKIPTLVYERLLADNQMYSQKQNKLFYSMLNIKWEDAIKEANTKDDLDYIYLNTLLKKAVDCRNEFLHKGRDYFIDRKLAEECIMNLWTLLNLYVRFHNDFVHPYYLSKCT
;
A
#
# COMPACT_ATOMS: atom_id res chain seq x y z
N MET A 1 9.64 10.05 -9.34
CA MET A 1 10.86 9.57 -8.62
C MET A 1 11.32 8.22 -9.21
N ASP A 2 11.00 7.95 -10.49
CA ASP A 2 10.37 6.66 -10.78
C ASP A 2 11.35 5.56 -11.18
N ASN A 3 12.46 5.88 -11.86
CA ASN A 3 13.46 4.85 -12.18
C ASN A 3 14.46 4.59 -11.04
N LYS A 4 14.56 5.51 -10.06
CA LYS A 4 15.61 5.42 -9.02
C LYS A 4 15.35 4.30 -8.02
N ILE A 5 14.08 3.98 -7.71
CA ILE A 5 13.76 2.94 -6.71
C ILE A 5 14.25 1.56 -7.15
N LEU A 6 14.23 1.28 -8.46
CA LEU A 6 14.73 0.02 -9.06
C LEU A 6 16.25 -0.16 -8.92
N GLU A 7 16.99 0.90 -8.61
CA GLU A 7 18.46 0.88 -8.46
C GLU A 7 18.88 0.73 -6.99
N ILE A 8 17.97 0.92 -6.03
CA ILE A 8 18.27 0.90 -4.60
C ILE A 8 18.43 -0.54 -4.11
N LYS A 9 19.68 -0.99 -3.99
CA LYS A 9 20.04 -2.32 -3.44
C LYS A 9 20.42 -2.30 -1.96
N ASN A 10 21.08 -1.23 -1.52
CA ASN A 10 21.74 -1.19 -0.20
C ASN A 10 20.92 -0.48 0.90
N GLN A 11 19.69 -0.06 0.59
CA GLN A 11 18.78 0.56 1.55
C GLN A 11 17.42 -0.11 1.42
N ARG A 12 16.83 -0.49 2.57
CA ARG A 12 15.51 -1.13 2.60
C ARG A 12 14.43 -0.20 2.04
N TYR A 13 13.57 -0.70 1.16
CA TYR A 13 12.45 0.09 0.62
C TYR A 13 11.58 0.65 1.74
N SER A 14 11.34 -0.12 2.81
CA SER A 14 10.55 0.37 3.94
C SER A 14 11.13 1.63 4.59
N THR A 15 12.46 1.78 4.66
CA THR A 15 13.09 2.97 5.26
C THR A 15 13.20 4.14 4.29
N PHE A 16 12.85 3.94 3.03
CA PHE A 16 12.89 4.97 2.00
C PHE A 16 11.49 5.52 1.68
N ILE A 17 10.52 4.63 1.44
CA ILE A 17 9.18 4.99 0.97
C ILE A 17 8.05 4.85 2.01
N ALA A 18 8.28 4.24 3.18
CA ALA A 18 7.24 4.09 4.20
C ALA A 18 7.41 5.01 5.42
N ASN A 19 8.13 6.12 5.26
CA ASN A 19 8.37 7.12 6.32
C ASN A 19 7.17 8.06 6.49
N PHE A 20 6.03 7.51 6.91
CA PHE A 20 4.82 8.27 7.21
C PHE A 20 4.57 8.29 8.71
N PHE A 21 4.24 9.46 9.22
CA PHE A 21 4.01 9.72 10.62
C PHE A 21 2.60 10.28 10.81
N MET A 22 1.93 9.78 11.85
CA MET A 22 0.59 10.19 12.24
C MET A 22 0.66 11.15 13.43
N CYS A 23 -0.17 12.20 13.40
CA CYS A 23 -0.37 13.05 14.58
C CYS A 23 -1.16 12.30 15.65
N GLU A 24 -0.68 12.27 16.89
CA GLU A 24 -1.39 11.63 18.01
C GLU A 24 -2.76 12.24 18.31
N TYR A 25 -2.94 13.53 18.02
CA TYR A 25 -4.16 14.26 18.39
C TYR A 25 -5.23 14.24 17.30
N CYS A 26 -4.88 14.68 16.08
CA CYS A 26 -5.83 14.74 14.98
C CYS A 26 -5.70 13.58 13.99
N HIS A 27 -4.71 12.70 14.15
CA HIS A 27 -4.46 11.58 13.24
C HIS A 27 -4.10 11.98 11.80
N TYR A 28 -3.70 13.23 11.57
CA TYR A 28 -3.20 13.64 10.25
C TYR A 28 -1.88 12.94 9.94
N VAL A 29 -1.76 12.38 8.73
CA VAL A 29 -0.60 11.62 8.28
C VAL A 29 0.19 12.39 7.22
N ASP A 30 1.50 12.51 7.40
CA ASP A 30 2.42 13.04 6.38
C ASP A 30 3.83 12.43 6.50
N CYS A 31 4.72 12.82 5.59
CA CYS A 31 6.12 12.40 5.54
C CYS A 31 7.09 13.40 6.22
N ASN A 32 6.61 14.22 7.16
CA ASN A 32 7.46 15.22 7.80
C ASN A 32 8.29 14.62 8.95
N TRP A 33 9.59 14.44 8.70
CA TRP A 33 10.57 13.96 9.69
C TRP A 33 10.63 14.78 10.98
N ASN A 34 10.26 16.06 10.92
CA ASN A 34 10.25 16.91 12.12
C ASN A 34 9.23 16.44 13.17
N ARG A 35 8.26 15.58 12.80
CA ARG A 35 7.34 14.94 13.76
C ARG A 35 8.05 14.03 14.77
N MET A 36 9.26 13.58 14.47
CA MET A 36 10.09 12.83 15.43
C MET A 36 10.62 13.70 16.57
N MET A 37 10.59 15.04 16.42
CA MET A 37 11.05 15.95 17.47
C MET A 37 9.93 16.21 18.48
N VAL A 38 10.24 15.98 19.76
CA VAL A 38 9.36 16.35 20.88
C VAL A 38 9.05 17.85 20.82
N GLY A 39 7.77 18.20 20.96
CA GLY A 39 7.29 19.58 20.89
C GLY A 39 7.01 20.09 19.48
N PHE A 40 7.28 19.31 18.42
CA PHE A 40 6.91 19.70 17.05
C PHE A 40 5.40 19.87 16.93
N LYS A 41 4.95 21.05 16.47
CA LYS A 41 3.53 21.36 16.35
C LYS A 41 2.95 20.77 15.08
N CYS A 42 1.83 20.05 15.21
CA CYS A 42 1.10 19.57 14.04
C CYS A 42 0.62 20.74 13.19
N LYS A 43 0.90 20.72 11.88
CA LYS A 43 0.46 21.76 10.95
C LYS A 43 -1.06 21.92 10.84
N VAL A 44 -1.83 20.93 11.30
CA VAL A 44 -3.30 20.94 11.22
C VAL A 44 -3.93 21.33 12.56
N CYS A 45 -3.66 20.61 13.65
CA CYS A 45 -4.29 20.89 14.95
C CYS A 45 -3.44 21.77 15.89
N SER A 46 -2.22 22.15 15.50
CA SER A 46 -1.27 22.96 16.30
C SER A 46 -0.84 22.38 17.65
N LYS A 47 -1.31 21.18 18.03
CA LYS A 47 -0.87 20.48 19.25
C LYS A 47 0.60 20.04 19.12
N PRO A 48 1.42 20.18 20.17
CA PRO A 48 2.78 19.67 20.20
C PRO A 48 2.75 18.13 20.25
N SER A 49 3.65 17.49 19.51
CA SER A 49 3.82 16.03 19.54
C SER A 49 4.70 15.61 20.72
N ASP A 50 4.32 14.55 21.43
CA ASP A 50 5.19 13.91 22.44
C ASP A 50 6.21 12.94 21.81
N GLY A 51 6.06 12.66 20.51
CA GLY A 51 6.98 11.87 19.70
C GLY A 51 6.41 11.56 18.31
N ALA A 52 7.04 10.65 17.58
CA ALA A 52 6.54 10.17 16.29
C ALA A 52 5.72 8.88 16.44
N ILE A 53 4.50 8.90 15.93
CA ILE A 53 3.71 7.67 15.72
C ILE A 53 3.89 7.26 14.26
N ILE A 54 4.50 6.09 14.03
CA ILE A 54 4.66 5.54 12.69
C ILE A 54 3.28 5.10 12.18
N TYR A 55 2.90 5.53 10.98
CA TYR A 55 1.60 5.21 10.40
C TYR A 55 1.51 3.77 9.88
N PHE A 56 2.51 3.32 9.12
CA PHE A 56 2.48 1.98 8.55
C PHE A 56 3.00 0.91 9.52
N SER A 57 2.18 -0.10 9.82
CA SER A 57 2.62 -1.25 10.64
C SER A 57 3.75 -2.08 10.01
N SER A 58 4.38 -2.92 10.84
CA SER A 58 5.44 -3.85 10.45
C SER A 58 5.08 -4.76 9.26
N SER A 59 3.83 -5.16 9.09
CA SER A 59 3.43 -5.99 7.94
C SER A 59 3.62 -5.28 6.61
N VAL A 60 3.36 -3.97 6.56
CA VAL A 60 3.59 -3.17 5.34
C VAL A 60 5.09 -3.02 5.08
N THR A 61 5.89 -2.77 6.13
CA THR A 61 7.35 -2.65 5.97
C THR A 61 7.98 -3.97 5.54
N SER A 62 7.53 -5.11 6.08
CA SER A 62 7.96 -6.44 5.64
C SER A 62 7.63 -6.70 4.17
N LEU A 63 6.40 -6.39 3.71
CA LEU A 63 6.02 -6.58 2.31
C LEU A 63 6.86 -5.74 1.35
N LEU A 64 7.14 -4.48 1.70
CA LEU A 64 8.02 -3.63 0.89
C LEU A 64 9.43 -4.21 0.74
N ASN A 65 9.97 -4.77 1.82
CA ASN A 65 11.30 -5.38 1.80
C ASN A 65 11.29 -6.72 1.04
N LEU A 66 10.23 -7.53 1.16
CA LEU A 66 10.07 -8.76 0.37
C LEU A 66 9.98 -8.47 -1.13
N ILE A 67 9.30 -7.38 -1.54
CA ILE A 67 9.25 -6.92 -2.93
C ILE A 67 10.68 -6.57 -3.40
N GLN A 68 11.42 -5.81 -2.61
CA GLN A 68 12.80 -5.44 -2.92
C GLN A 68 13.70 -6.67 -3.05
N GLU A 69 13.68 -7.55 -2.05
CA GLU A 69 14.48 -8.77 -2.00
C GLU A 69 14.17 -9.63 -3.23
N SER A 70 12.90 -9.88 -3.52
CA SER A 70 12.48 -10.67 -4.69
C SER A 70 13.01 -10.09 -5.99
N TYR A 71 12.92 -8.77 -6.18
CA TYR A 71 13.38 -8.12 -7.39
C TYR A 71 14.91 -8.19 -7.56
N HIS A 72 15.66 -8.05 -6.46
CA HIS A 72 17.12 -8.02 -6.49
C HIS A 72 17.79 -9.38 -6.31
N SER A 73 17.08 -10.44 -5.88
CA SER A 73 17.62 -11.79 -5.76
C SER A 73 18.22 -12.33 -7.06
N LYS A 74 17.74 -11.85 -8.22
CA LYS A 74 18.29 -12.20 -9.55
C LYS A 74 19.80 -11.94 -9.69
N PHE A 75 20.36 -10.97 -8.94
CA PHE A 75 21.77 -10.59 -9.05
C PHE A 75 22.73 -11.52 -8.29
N TYR A 76 22.23 -12.43 -7.44
CA TYR A 76 23.09 -13.35 -6.67
C TYR A 76 23.28 -14.72 -7.34
N ILE A 77 22.41 -15.08 -8.29
CA ILE A 77 22.43 -16.38 -8.98
C ILE A 77 23.30 -16.32 -10.26
N SER A 78 23.75 -15.14 -10.69
CA SER A 78 24.52 -14.93 -11.91
C SER A 78 25.96 -15.47 -11.89
N GLU A 79 26.42 -16.08 -10.79
CA GLU A 79 27.75 -16.70 -10.73
C GLU A 79 27.77 -18.19 -11.13
N SER A 80 26.60 -18.84 -11.26
CA SER A 80 26.50 -20.24 -11.72
C SER A 80 26.02 -20.34 -13.17
N LYS A 81 26.90 -20.87 -14.04
CA LYS A 81 26.82 -20.92 -15.50
C LYS A 81 25.83 -21.95 -16.09
N GLU A 82 24.53 -21.75 -15.94
CA GLU A 82 23.53 -22.49 -16.73
C GLU A 82 22.46 -21.55 -17.29
N GLU A 83 22.48 -21.33 -18.62
CA GLU A 83 21.69 -20.28 -19.30
C GLU A 83 20.17 -20.53 -19.27
N ASN A 84 19.72 -21.79 -19.20
CA ASN A 84 18.29 -22.12 -19.20
C ASN A 84 17.63 -22.08 -17.81
N SER A 85 18.34 -22.44 -16.74
CA SER A 85 17.81 -22.37 -15.36
C SER A 85 17.74 -20.93 -14.84
N PHE A 86 18.53 -20.02 -15.43
CA PHE A 86 18.54 -18.59 -15.11
C PHE A 86 17.25 -17.86 -15.54
N GLU A 87 16.66 -18.21 -16.69
CA GLU A 87 15.47 -17.53 -17.19
C GLU A 87 14.21 -17.90 -16.40
N GLU A 88 14.05 -19.17 -16.04
CA GLU A 88 12.95 -19.64 -15.17
C GLU A 88 13.06 -19.07 -13.75
N SER A 89 14.28 -19.04 -13.17
CA SER A 89 14.51 -18.43 -11.87
C SER A 89 14.24 -16.92 -11.88
N ALA A 90 14.53 -16.22 -12.97
CA ALA A 90 14.21 -14.79 -13.09
C ALA A 90 12.70 -14.53 -13.13
N LYS A 91 11.92 -15.39 -13.81
CA LYS A 91 10.46 -15.28 -13.90
C LYS A 91 9.78 -15.52 -12.55
N SER A 92 10.26 -16.47 -11.75
CA SER A 92 9.70 -16.72 -10.41
C SER A 92 9.90 -15.54 -9.43
N HIS A 93 11.00 -14.80 -9.57
CA HIS A 93 11.25 -13.57 -8.82
C HIS A 93 10.29 -12.43 -9.22
N TYR A 94 10.05 -12.23 -10.52
CA TYR A 94 9.07 -11.22 -11.00
C TYR A 94 7.64 -11.57 -10.59
N LEU A 95 7.28 -12.85 -10.64
CA LEU A 95 6.03 -13.36 -10.09
C LEU A 95 5.88 -13.00 -8.61
N SER A 96 6.92 -13.22 -7.81
CA SER A 96 6.92 -12.90 -6.38
C SER A 96 6.68 -11.41 -6.13
N VAL A 97 7.32 -10.53 -6.92
CA VAL A 97 7.08 -9.08 -6.87
C VAL A 97 5.60 -8.74 -7.09
N VAL A 98 4.98 -9.29 -8.14
CA VAL A 98 3.58 -9.02 -8.47
C VAL A 98 2.64 -9.55 -7.39
N ILE A 99 2.89 -10.75 -6.84
CA ILE A 99 2.12 -11.31 -5.73
C ILE A 99 2.20 -10.39 -4.52
N TYR A 100 3.41 -10.03 -4.08
CA TYR A 100 3.58 -9.17 -2.90
C TYR A 100 3.03 -7.76 -3.09
N PHE A 101 3.07 -7.21 -4.30
CA PHE A 101 2.43 -5.93 -4.63
C PHE A 101 0.90 -6.00 -4.47
N CYS A 102 0.28 -7.07 -4.98
CA CYS A 102 -1.16 -7.30 -4.79
C CYS A 102 -1.51 -7.50 -3.31
N THR A 103 -0.71 -8.27 -2.58
CA THR A 103 -0.90 -8.48 -1.13
C THR A 103 -0.75 -7.19 -0.34
N LEU A 104 0.23 -6.34 -0.69
CA LEU A 104 0.40 -5.02 -0.08
C LEU A 104 -0.86 -4.17 -0.22
N ARG A 105 -1.42 -4.10 -1.43
CA ARG A 105 -2.68 -3.41 -1.69
C ARG A 105 -3.84 -3.96 -0.83
N GLU A 106 -3.93 -5.28 -0.69
CA GLU A 106 -4.96 -5.93 0.13
C GLU A 106 -4.81 -5.62 1.63
N VAL A 107 -3.58 -5.66 2.15
CA VAL A 107 -3.27 -5.33 3.55
C VAL A 107 -3.57 -3.86 3.84
N LEU A 108 -3.23 -2.95 2.91
CA LEU A 108 -3.51 -1.53 3.06
C LEU A 108 -5.02 -1.26 3.09
N LEU A 109 -5.79 -1.89 2.19
CA LEU A 109 -7.25 -1.78 2.22
C LEU A 109 -7.81 -2.33 3.53
N GLN A 110 -7.37 -3.51 3.96
CA GLN A 110 -7.85 -4.12 5.20
C GLN A 110 -7.67 -3.17 6.39
N LYS A 111 -6.48 -2.60 6.56
CA LYS A 111 -6.19 -1.65 7.65
C LYS A 111 -7.06 -0.41 7.59
N PHE A 112 -7.26 0.14 6.40
CA PHE A 112 -8.14 1.29 6.24
C PHE A 112 -9.58 0.95 6.65
N LEU A 113 -10.08 -0.23 6.26
CA LEU A 113 -11.42 -0.69 6.65
C LEU A 113 -11.51 -0.98 8.15
N ASP A 114 -10.46 -1.56 8.77
CA ASP A 114 -10.37 -1.77 10.21
C ASP A 114 -10.55 -0.43 10.95
N GLU A 115 -9.83 0.60 10.52
CA GLU A 115 -9.88 1.93 11.14
C GLU A 115 -11.25 2.60 10.96
N MET A 116 -11.85 2.51 9.76
CA MET A 116 -13.22 2.98 9.54
C MET A 116 -14.24 2.27 10.44
N CYS A 117 -14.10 0.95 10.65
CA CYS A 117 -15.00 0.21 11.53
C CYS A 117 -14.86 0.67 13.00
N LEU A 118 -13.64 0.95 13.45
CA LEU A 118 -13.38 1.54 14.76
C LEU A 118 -14.04 2.92 14.90
N LEU A 119 -13.93 3.77 13.87
CA LEU A 119 -14.56 5.10 13.86
C LEU A 119 -16.09 5.04 13.96
N HIS A 120 -16.70 4.11 13.23
CA HIS A 120 -18.14 3.87 13.25
C HIS A 120 -18.61 3.09 14.49
N LYS A 121 -17.70 2.72 15.40
CA LYS A 121 -17.97 1.92 16.61
C LYS A 121 -18.73 0.63 16.28
N ILE A 122 -18.38 0.00 15.16
CA ILE A 122 -19.00 -1.28 14.77
C ILE A 122 -18.57 -2.34 15.78
N PRO A 123 -19.51 -3.08 16.40
CA PRO A 123 -19.16 -4.14 17.35
C PRO A 123 -18.27 -5.20 16.70
N THR A 124 -17.26 -5.70 17.43
CA THR A 124 -16.27 -6.64 16.91
C THR A 124 -16.89 -7.86 16.22
N LEU A 125 -17.94 -8.45 16.80
CA LEU A 125 -18.66 -9.59 16.21
C LEU A 125 -19.33 -9.25 14.86
N VAL A 126 -19.86 -8.04 14.73
CA VAL A 126 -20.46 -7.56 13.47
C VAL A 126 -19.35 -7.34 12.45
N TYR A 127 -18.23 -6.77 12.88
CA TYR A 127 -17.09 -6.52 12.02
C TYR A 127 -16.46 -7.81 11.48
N GLU A 128 -16.20 -8.79 12.33
CA GLU A 128 -15.70 -10.11 11.95
C GLU A 128 -16.62 -10.77 10.92
N ARG A 129 -17.94 -10.64 11.11
CA ARG A 129 -18.93 -11.14 10.16
C ARG A 129 -18.89 -10.40 8.83
N LEU A 130 -18.78 -9.06 8.85
CA LEU A 130 -18.62 -8.25 7.63
C LEU A 130 -17.35 -8.64 6.86
N LEU A 131 -16.24 -8.92 7.55
CA LEU A 131 -15.02 -9.41 6.91
C LEU A 131 -15.18 -10.83 6.36
N ALA A 132 -15.83 -11.72 7.11
CA ALA A 132 -16.12 -13.09 6.67
C ALA A 132 -17.04 -13.12 5.43
N ASP A 133 -18.00 -12.20 5.34
CA ASP A 133 -18.91 -12.07 4.19
C ASP A 133 -18.23 -11.39 2.98
N ASN A 134 -17.11 -10.69 3.19
CA ASN A 134 -16.36 -9.96 2.17
C ASN A 134 -14.89 -10.39 2.14
N GLN A 135 -14.63 -11.68 1.90
CA GLN A 135 -13.27 -12.22 1.91
C GLN A 135 -12.43 -11.69 0.73
N MET A 136 -13.06 -11.50 -0.43
CA MET A 136 -12.37 -11.07 -1.64
C MET A 136 -12.11 -9.57 -1.63
N TYR A 137 -10.95 -9.17 -2.14
CA TYR A 137 -10.61 -7.75 -2.28
C TYR A 137 -11.69 -6.96 -3.04
N SER A 138 -12.23 -7.50 -4.15
CA SER A 138 -13.29 -6.83 -4.92
C SER A 138 -14.58 -6.63 -4.12
N GLN A 139 -14.91 -7.55 -3.21
CA GLN A 139 -16.05 -7.41 -2.32
C GLN A 139 -15.78 -6.31 -1.28
N LYS A 140 -14.58 -6.31 -0.67
CA LYS A 140 -14.16 -5.24 0.25
C LYS A 140 -14.21 -3.86 -0.41
N GLN A 141 -13.71 -3.76 -1.64
CA GLN A 141 -13.66 -2.52 -2.41
C GLN A 141 -15.05 -2.03 -2.85
N ASN A 142 -15.89 -2.92 -3.38
CA ASN A 142 -17.13 -2.50 -4.05
C ASN A 142 -18.36 -2.55 -3.12
N LYS A 143 -18.29 -3.30 -2.03
CA LYS A 143 -19.38 -3.42 -1.05
C LYS A 143 -19.01 -2.75 0.25
N LEU A 144 -17.97 -3.23 0.94
CA LEU A 144 -17.67 -2.79 2.30
C LEU A 144 -17.23 -1.32 2.34
N PHE A 145 -16.27 -0.93 1.50
CA PHE A 145 -15.84 0.47 1.36
C PHE A 145 -17.01 1.40 1.01
N TYR A 146 -17.81 1.03 0.00
CA TYR A 146 -18.98 1.81 -0.39
C TYR A 146 -20.00 1.93 0.75
N SER A 147 -20.27 0.83 1.48
CA SER A 147 -21.23 0.84 2.58
C SER A 147 -20.81 1.72 3.75
N MET A 148 -19.50 1.89 3.98
CA MET A 148 -18.98 2.72 5.07
C MET A 148 -18.89 4.20 4.69
N LEU A 149 -18.50 4.49 3.45
CA LEU A 149 -18.21 5.87 3.02
C LEU A 149 -19.33 6.49 2.16
N ASN A 150 -20.26 5.68 1.66
CA ASN A 150 -21.26 6.05 0.66
C ASN A 150 -20.65 6.68 -0.62
N ILE A 151 -19.40 6.31 -0.95
CA ILE A 151 -18.66 6.77 -2.13
C ILE A 151 -18.12 5.55 -2.86
N LYS A 152 -18.33 5.51 -4.19
CA LYS A 152 -17.79 4.42 -5.01
C LYS A 152 -16.27 4.54 -5.10
N TRP A 153 -15.59 3.40 -5.14
CA TRP A 153 -14.13 3.35 -5.20
C TRP A 153 -13.53 4.17 -6.35
N GLU A 154 -14.11 4.06 -7.55
CA GLU A 154 -13.66 4.83 -8.72
C GLU A 154 -13.79 6.34 -8.52
N ASP A 155 -14.83 6.79 -7.81
CA ASP A 155 -15.07 8.20 -7.55
C ASP A 155 -14.10 8.72 -6.47
N ALA A 156 -13.85 7.91 -5.43
CA ALA A 156 -12.84 8.22 -4.42
C ALA A 156 -11.42 8.33 -5.02
N ILE A 157 -11.07 7.46 -5.98
CA ILE A 157 -9.78 7.58 -6.71
C ILE A 157 -9.72 8.86 -7.53
N LYS A 158 -10.78 9.19 -8.28
CA LYS A 158 -10.80 10.41 -9.08
C LYS A 158 -10.63 11.64 -8.21
N GLU A 159 -11.31 11.68 -7.06
CA GLU A 159 -11.16 12.77 -6.10
C GLU A 159 -9.74 12.82 -5.51
N ALA A 160 -9.15 11.68 -5.15
CA ALA A 160 -7.77 11.63 -4.69
C ALA A 160 -6.80 12.17 -5.76
N ASN A 161 -7.04 11.84 -7.04
CA ASN A 161 -6.18 12.21 -8.16
C ASN A 161 -6.23 13.70 -8.50
N THR A 162 -7.23 14.46 -8.02
CA THR A 162 -7.25 15.93 -8.21
C THR A 162 -6.50 16.66 -7.11
N LYS A 163 -6.16 15.98 -5.99
CA LYS A 163 -5.54 16.59 -4.80
C LYS A 163 -4.03 16.42 -4.74
N ASP A 164 -3.46 15.48 -5.48
CA ASP A 164 -2.03 15.13 -5.48
C ASP A 164 -1.46 15.10 -6.90
N ASP A 165 -0.16 15.33 -7.05
CA ASP A 165 0.57 15.18 -8.32
C ASP A 165 0.84 13.71 -8.71
N LEU A 166 0.13 12.76 -8.09
CA LEU A 166 0.29 11.33 -8.27
C LEU A 166 -0.86 10.75 -9.11
N ASP A 167 -0.53 9.88 -10.06
CA ASP A 167 -1.51 9.26 -10.95
C ASP A 167 -2.13 7.99 -10.34
N TYR A 168 -3.15 8.20 -9.50
CA TYR A 168 -3.92 7.13 -8.87
C TYR A 168 -4.83 6.39 -9.87
N ILE A 169 -5.21 7.02 -10.98
CA ILE A 169 -5.99 6.38 -12.05
C ILE A 169 -5.15 5.32 -12.76
N TYR A 170 -3.90 5.67 -13.10
CA TYR A 170 -2.92 4.72 -13.63
C TYR A 170 -2.63 3.60 -12.63
N LEU A 171 -2.38 3.94 -11.37
CA LEU A 171 -2.18 2.94 -10.31
C LEU A 171 -3.35 1.95 -10.25
N ASN A 172 -4.59 2.40 -10.29
CA ASN A 172 -5.77 1.53 -10.25
C ASN A 172 -5.85 0.60 -11.47
N THR A 173 -5.43 1.09 -12.64
CA THR A 173 -5.35 0.29 -13.87
C THR A 173 -4.25 -0.77 -13.76
N LEU A 174 -3.07 -0.39 -13.25
CA LEU A 174 -1.96 -1.30 -12.97
C LEU A 174 -2.36 -2.39 -11.97
N LEU A 175 -3.08 -2.03 -10.90
CA LEU A 175 -3.55 -2.99 -9.90
C LEU A 175 -4.53 -4.02 -10.47
N LYS A 176 -5.42 -3.62 -11.38
CA LYS A 176 -6.30 -4.56 -12.10
C LYS A 176 -5.47 -5.55 -12.93
N LYS A 177 -4.55 -5.03 -13.75
CA LYS A 177 -3.62 -5.84 -14.55
C LYS A 177 -2.82 -6.82 -13.68
N ALA A 178 -2.24 -6.35 -12.58
CA ALA A 178 -1.45 -7.17 -11.67
C ALA A 178 -2.28 -8.29 -11.01
N VAL A 179 -3.52 -7.97 -10.59
CA VAL A 179 -4.44 -8.97 -10.01
C VAL A 179 -4.87 -10.00 -11.05
N ASP A 180 -5.17 -9.58 -12.28
CA ASP A 180 -5.54 -10.50 -13.35
C ASP A 180 -4.39 -11.46 -13.66
N CYS A 181 -3.16 -10.95 -13.81
CA CYS A 181 -1.96 -11.78 -13.98
C CYS A 181 -1.74 -12.74 -12.80
N ARG A 182 -1.87 -12.26 -11.55
CA ARG A 182 -1.75 -13.09 -10.35
C ARG A 182 -2.80 -14.21 -10.33
N ASN A 183 -4.06 -13.89 -10.62
CA ASN A 183 -5.15 -14.86 -10.59
C ASN A 183 -5.02 -15.89 -11.72
N GLU A 184 -4.60 -15.48 -12.92
CA GLU A 184 -4.30 -16.41 -14.02
C GLU A 184 -3.19 -17.39 -13.61
N PHE A 185 -2.13 -16.91 -12.96
CA PHE A 185 -1.09 -17.78 -12.41
C PHE A 185 -1.64 -18.73 -11.35
N LEU A 186 -2.29 -18.22 -10.31
CA LEU A 186 -2.75 -19.02 -9.17
C LEU A 186 -3.82 -20.06 -9.53
N HIS A 187 -4.69 -19.76 -10.50
CA HIS A 187 -5.81 -20.63 -10.85
C HIS A 187 -5.56 -21.51 -12.08
N LYS A 188 -4.72 -21.07 -13.02
CA LYS A 188 -4.47 -21.81 -14.26
C LYS A 188 -3.05 -22.35 -14.37
N GLY A 189 -2.16 -22.03 -13.42
CA GLY A 189 -0.75 -22.42 -13.45
C GLY A 189 0.01 -21.83 -14.64
N ARG A 190 -0.48 -20.74 -15.24
CA ARG A 190 0.14 -20.09 -16.39
C ARG A 190 1.07 -18.97 -15.93
N ASP A 191 2.36 -19.23 -15.99
CA ASP A 191 3.46 -18.34 -15.61
C ASP A 191 3.82 -17.31 -16.69
N TYR A 192 3.48 -17.56 -17.96
CA TYR A 192 3.85 -16.72 -19.12
C TYR A 192 3.35 -15.26 -19.13
N PHE A 193 2.48 -14.84 -18.21
CA PHE A 193 1.88 -13.49 -18.22
C PHE A 193 2.62 -12.46 -17.35
N ILE A 194 3.56 -12.90 -16.50
CA ILE A 194 4.27 -11.99 -15.60
C ILE A 194 5.68 -11.76 -16.14
N ASP A 195 5.82 -10.65 -16.84
CA ASP A 195 7.10 -10.19 -17.37
C ASP A 195 7.80 -9.24 -16.41
N ARG A 196 9.08 -8.99 -16.71
CA ARG A 196 9.90 -8.03 -15.97
C ARG A 196 9.26 -6.64 -15.94
N LYS A 197 8.62 -6.23 -17.04
CA LYS A 197 8.02 -4.91 -17.17
C LYS A 197 6.91 -4.70 -16.16
N LEU A 198 6.02 -5.67 -15.97
CA LEU A 198 4.96 -5.59 -14.98
C LEU A 198 5.52 -5.52 -13.55
N ALA A 199 6.56 -6.32 -13.24
CA ALA A 199 7.21 -6.26 -11.93
C ALA A 199 7.86 -4.90 -11.67
N GLU A 200 8.56 -4.33 -12.65
CA GLU A 200 9.13 -2.98 -12.58
C GLU A 200 8.03 -1.93 -12.41
N GLU A 201 6.94 -1.99 -13.18
CA GLU A 201 5.76 -1.12 -13.02
C GLU A 201 5.20 -1.17 -11.59
N CYS A 202 5.09 -2.37 -10.99
CA CYS A 202 4.65 -2.53 -9.61
C CYS A 202 5.58 -1.82 -8.61
N ILE A 203 6.90 -1.98 -8.77
CA ILE A 203 7.89 -1.37 -7.86
C ILE A 203 7.89 0.16 -7.98
N MET A 204 7.87 0.68 -9.21
CA MET A 204 7.84 2.12 -9.45
C MET A 204 6.60 2.79 -8.84
N ASN A 205 5.50 2.04 -8.68
CA ASN A 205 4.24 2.55 -8.15
C ASN A 205 4.02 2.25 -6.66
N LEU A 206 5.02 1.73 -5.93
CA LEU A 206 4.90 1.51 -4.48
C LEU A 206 4.62 2.81 -3.72
N TRP A 207 5.33 3.90 -4.07
CA TRP A 207 5.11 5.21 -3.45
C TRP A 207 3.68 5.72 -3.69
N THR A 208 3.21 5.62 -4.94
CA THR A 208 1.84 5.99 -5.33
C THR A 208 0.80 5.18 -4.56
N LEU A 209 1.03 3.86 -4.40
CA LEU A 209 0.15 2.98 -3.64
C LEU A 209 0.05 3.39 -2.17
N LEU A 210 1.19 3.64 -1.52
CA LEU A 210 1.21 4.07 -0.12
C LEU A 210 0.51 5.43 0.06
N ASN A 211 0.77 6.39 -0.83
CA ASN A 211 0.14 7.72 -0.76
C ASN A 211 -1.36 7.68 -0.98
N LEU A 212 -1.88 6.78 -1.82
CA LEU A 212 -3.33 6.60 -1.99
C LEU A 212 -4.02 6.31 -0.65
N TYR A 213 -3.45 5.41 0.15
CA TYR A 213 -4.05 5.06 1.45
C TYR A 213 -3.80 6.12 2.53
N VAL A 214 -2.70 6.87 2.45
CA VAL A 214 -2.49 8.06 3.29
C VAL A 214 -3.50 9.14 2.96
N ARG A 215 -3.80 9.33 1.66
CA ARG A 215 -4.83 10.25 1.18
C ARG A 215 -6.20 9.85 1.67
N PHE A 216 -6.60 8.60 1.50
CA PHE A 216 -7.88 8.10 2.05
C PHE A 216 -7.97 8.26 3.57
N HIS A 217 -6.90 7.98 4.30
CA HIS A 217 -6.87 8.25 5.74
C HIS A 217 -7.09 9.74 6.06
N ASN A 218 -6.35 10.62 5.41
CA ASN A 218 -6.47 12.07 5.64
C ASN A 218 -7.84 12.64 5.24
N ASP A 219 -8.49 12.05 4.25
CA ASP A 219 -9.78 12.49 3.74
C ASP A 219 -10.97 11.92 4.55
N PHE A 220 -10.87 10.68 5.06
CA PHE A 220 -12.01 9.98 5.69
C PHE A 220 -11.83 9.72 7.20
N VAL A 221 -10.61 9.53 7.68
CA VAL A 221 -10.32 9.18 9.07
C VAL A 221 -9.94 10.40 9.89
N HIS A 222 -8.95 11.17 9.43
CA HIS A 222 -8.44 12.36 10.10
C HIS A 222 -9.54 13.37 10.50
N PRO A 223 -10.54 13.71 9.66
CA PRO A 223 -11.57 14.69 10.03
C PRO A 223 -12.35 14.33 11.29
N TYR A 224 -12.57 13.02 11.53
CA TYR A 224 -13.24 12.55 12.73
C TYR A 224 -12.42 12.87 13.99
N TYR A 225 -11.13 12.58 13.98
CA TYR A 225 -10.24 12.87 15.12
C TYR A 225 -10.01 14.37 15.30
N LEU A 226 -9.88 15.12 14.20
CA LEU A 226 -9.77 16.57 14.25
C LEU A 226 -10.96 17.21 14.97
N SER A 227 -12.18 16.74 14.70
CA SER A 227 -13.40 17.24 15.35
C SER A 227 -13.46 17.00 16.88
N LYS A 228 -12.69 16.02 17.37
CA LYS A 228 -12.55 15.74 18.82
C LYS A 228 -11.39 16.48 19.48
N CYS A 229 -10.47 17.00 18.67
CA CYS A 229 -9.28 17.73 19.13
C CYS A 229 -9.57 19.22 19.34
N THR A 230 -10.58 19.76 18.64
CA THR A 230 -11.11 21.12 18.78
C THR A 230 -12.13 21.21 19.91
#